data_AF-A0AAW2KN39-F1
#
_entry.id   AF-A0AAW2KN39-F1
#
_cell.length_a   1.000
_cell.length_b   1.000
_cell.length_c   1.000
_cell.angle_alpha   90.00
_cell.angle_beta   90.00
_cell.angle_gamma   90.00
#
_symmetry.space_group_name_H-M   'P 1'
#
loop_
_entity.id
_entity.type
_entity.pdbx_description
1 polymer ?
#
loop_
_entity_poly.entity_id
_entity_poly.type
_entity_poly.pdbx_seq_one_letter_code
_entity_poly.pdbx_strand_id
1 'polypeptide(L)'
;MSKNPLTTILEVNIFNGTNYNDWLRNLRIILDFENQAYVLDRFLPRALPERSTHQERLTFDKWHEDNRKVHSIVLVPMTNDIKKQYDMHDDVQLIMLRMS
;
A
#
# COMPACT_ATOMS: atom_id res chain seq x y z
N MET A 1 10.12 15.96 20.00
CA MET A 1 9.11 14.97 19.59
C MET A 1 9.82 13.66 19.33
N SER A 2 9.46 12.57 19.99
CA SER A 2 10.01 11.24 19.68
C SER A 2 9.51 10.81 18.30
N LYS A 3 10.41 10.32 17.45
CA LYS A 3 10.02 9.72 16.16
C LYS A 3 9.18 8.48 16.43
N ASN A 4 8.08 8.31 15.69
CA ASN A 4 7.29 7.09 15.74
C ASN A 4 8.15 5.93 15.18
N PRO A 5 8.36 4.83 15.91
CA PRO A 5 9.15 3.69 15.42
C PRO A 5 8.74 3.20 14.03
N LEU A 6 7.45 3.24 13.70
CA LEU A 6 6.94 2.86 12.38
C LEU A 6 7.39 3.83 11.27
N THR A 7 7.40 5.13 11.56
CA THR A 7 7.91 6.13 10.61
C THR A 7 9.41 5.98 10.39
N THR A 8 10.17 5.59 11.42
CA THR A 8 11.60 5.32 11.29
C THR A 8 11.87 4.11 10.39
N ILE A 9 11.02 3.08 10.42
CA ILE A 9 11.17 1.89 9.56
C ILE A 9 11.06 2.24 8.07
N LEU A 10 10.22 3.23 7.71
CA LEU A 10 10.12 3.74 6.34
C LEU A 10 11.39 4.45 5.87
N GLU A 11 12.15 5.06 6.79
CA GLU A 11 13.38 5.79 6.48
C GLU A 11 14.59 4.86 6.29
N VAL A 12 14.59 3.66 6.89
CA VAL A 12 15.77 2.78 6.92
C VAL A 12 16.01 2.04 5.59
N ASN A 13 14.96 1.75 4.81
CA ASN A 13 15.08 1.06 3.52
C ASN A 13 14.25 1.77 2.44
N ILE A 14 14.70 2.96 2.04
CA ILE A 14 14.11 3.65 0.89
C ILE A 14 14.29 2.79 -0.36
N PHE A 15 13.20 2.50 -1.06
CA PHE A 15 13.19 1.77 -2.30
C PHE A 15 13.90 2.54 -3.40
N ASN A 16 14.95 1.91 -3.94
CA ASN A 16 15.83 2.47 -4.96
C ASN A 16 15.86 1.62 -6.25
N GLY A 17 14.94 0.66 -6.37
CA GLY A 17 14.84 -0.24 -7.52
C GLY A 17 15.71 -1.50 -7.43
N THR A 18 16.63 -1.59 -6.45
CA THR A 18 17.52 -2.77 -6.28
C THR A 18 17.27 -3.55 -4.98
N ASN A 19 16.53 -2.96 -4.03
CA ASN A 19 16.32 -3.49 -2.68
C ASN A 19 14.86 -3.92 -2.42
N TYR A 20 14.17 -4.47 -3.42
CA TYR A 20 12.74 -4.79 -3.34
C TYR A 20 12.37 -5.65 -2.12
N ASN A 21 13.13 -6.72 -1.84
CA ASN A 21 12.81 -7.64 -0.75
C ASN A 21 12.93 -6.99 0.64
N ASP A 22 13.97 -6.18 0.87
CA ASP A 22 14.19 -5.50 2.14
C ASP A 22 13.15 -4.38 2.36
N TRP A 23 12.82 -3.66 1.29
CA TRP A 23 11.76 -2.67 1.30
C TRP A 23 10.38 -3.30 1.56
N LEU A 24 10.03 -4.38 0.85
CA LEU A 24 8.76 -5.10 1.01
C LEU A 24 8.60 -5.66 2.43
N ARG A 25 9.70 -6.14 3.03
CA ARG A 25 9.68 -6.64 4.41
C ARG A 25 9.30 -5.54 5.40
N ASN A 26 9.90 -4.36 5.27
CA ASN A 26 9.58 -3.20 6.12
C ASN A 26 8.15 -2.71 5.90
N LEU A 27 7.70 -2.67 4.64
CA LEU A 27 6.33 -2.32 4.30
C LEU A 27 5.32 -3.27 4.95
N ARG A 28 5.53 -4.58 4.86
CA ARG A 28 4.63 -5.59 5.47
C ARG A 28 4.51 -5.42 6.99
N ILE A 29 5.61 -5.14 7.70
CA ILE A 29 5.58 -4.89 9.15
C ILE A 29 4.64 -3.72 9.50
N ILE A 30 4.70 -2.64 8.74
CA ILE A 30 3.86 -1.46 8.97
C ILE A 30 2.40 -1.75 8.62
N LEU A 31 2.16 -2.42 7.49
CA LEU A 31 0.81 -2.73 7.06
C LEU A 31 0.14 -3.79 7.95
N ASP A 32 0.90 -4.74 8.52
CA ASP A 32 0.40 -5.68 9.52
C ASP A 32 -0.02 -4.93 10.79
N PHE A 33 0.77 -3.94 11.23
CA PHE A 33 0.41 -3.09 12.36
C PHE A 33 -0.90 -2.31 12.11
N GLU A 34 -1.11 -1.82 10.89
CA GLU A 34 -2.33 -1.09 10.50
C GLU A 34 -3.51 -2.01 10.12
N ASN A 35 -3.34 -3.34 10.15
CA ASN A 35 -4.31 -4.35 9.67
C ASN A 35 -4.70 -4.20 8.19
N GLN A 36 -3.74 -3.82 7.34
CA GLN A 36 -3.94 -3.52 5.92
C GLN A 36 -3.03 -4.32 4.98
N ALA A 37 -2.19 -5.24 5.50
CA ALA A 37 -1.27 -6.03 4.68
C ALA A 37 -1.97 -6.82 3.57
N TYR A 38 -3.24 -7.18 3.80
CA TYR A 38 -4.09 -7.84 2.83
C TYR A 38 -4.18 -7.09 1.48
N VAL A 39 -3.98 -5.76 1.47
CA VAL A 39 -4.07 -4.93 0.25
C VAL A 39 -2.96 -5.27 -0.74
N LEU A 40 -1.82 -5.76 -0.25
CA LEU A 40 -0.72 -6.20 -1.12
C LEU A 40 -1.06 -7.49 -1.88
N ASP A 41 -1.92 -8.34 -1.30
CA ASP A 41 -2.12 -9.71 -1.76
C ASP A 41 -3.45 -9.91 -2.51
N ARG A 42 -4.41 -8.96 -2.44
CA ARG A 42 -5.69 -9.08 -3.15
C ARG A 42 -5.98 -7.89 -4.06
N PHE A 43 -6.69 -8.18 -5.14
CA PHE A 43 -7.07 -7.20 -6.15
C PHE A 43 -8.06 -6.19 -5.59
N LEU A 44 -7.83 -4.93 -5.95
CA LEU A 44 -8.78 -3.84 -5.74
C LEU A 44 -10.11 -4.19 -6.42
N PRO A 45 -11.21 -4.37 -5.67
CA PRO A 45 -12.52 -4.62 -6.26
C PRO A 45 -12.95 -3.41 -7.08
N ARG A 46 -13.20 -3.58 -8.38
CA ARG A 46 -13.52 -2.46 -9.29
C ARG A 46 -14.98 -2.03 -9.27
N ALA A 47 -15.88 -2.94 -8.88
CA ALA A 47 -17.31 -2.69 -8.86
C ALA A 47 -18.01 -3.60 -7.85
N LEU A 48 -19.15 -3.11 -7.37
CA LEU A 48 -20.14 -3.88 -6.60
C LEU A 48 -21.34 -4.18 -7.49
N PRO A 49 -21.92 -5.40 -7.41
CA PRO A 49 -23.23 -5.68 -7.99
C PRO A 49 -24.31 -4.70 -7.47
N GLU A 50 -25.29 -4.31 -8.29
CA GLU A 50 -26.37 -3.40 -7.88
C GLU A 50 -27.14 -3.91 -6.65
N ARG A 51 -27.31 -5.24 -6.55
CA ARG A 51 -28.02 -5.92 -5.46
C ARG A 51 -27.14 -6.22 -4.25
N SER A 52 -25.97 -5.59 -4.14
CA SER A 52 -25.09 -5.77 -2.98
C SER A 52 -25.77 -5.31 -1.69
N THR A 53 -25.65 -6.14 -0.67
CA THR A 53 -26.06 -5.88 0.70
C THR A 53 -25.33 -4.67 1.28
N HIS A 54 -25.87 -4.12 2.38
CA HIS A 54 -25.22 -3.03 3.09
C HIS A 54 -23.81 -3.40 3.58
N GLN A 55 -23.63 -4.63 4.06
CA GLN A 55 -22.34 -5.13 4.56
C GLN A 55 -21.28 -5.25 3.45
N GLU A 56 -21.68 -5.71 2.25
CA GLU A 56 -20.79 -5.76 1.08
C GLU A 56 -20.35 -4.36 0.65
N ARG A 57 -21.26 -3.37 0.68
CA ARG A 57 -20.94 -1.97 0.39
C ARG A 57 -19.94 -1.40 1.39
N LEU A 58 -20.16 -1.60 2.69
CA LEU A 58 -19.22 -1.17 3.73
C LEU A 58 -17.83 -1.81 3.55
N THR A 59 -17.79 -3.10 3.19
CA THR A 59 -16.54 -3.82 2.95
C THR A 59 -15.79 -3.25 1.74
N PHE A 60 -16.51 -2.95 0.66
CA PHE A 60 -15.95 -2.31 -0.53
C PHE A 60 -15.41 -0.91 -0.25
N ASP A 61 -16.16 -0.07 0.47
CA ASP A 61 -15.73 1.29 0.81
C ASP A 61 -14.49 1.26 1.71
N LYS A 62 -14.49 0.37 2.72
CA LYS A 62 -13.33 0.13 3.59
C LYS A 62 -12.12 -0.31 2.78
N TRP A 63 -12.30 -1.22 1.83
CA TRP A 63 -11.21 -1.67 0.98
C TRP A 63 -10.59 -0.52 0.17
N HIS A 64 -11.42 0.36 -0.40
CA HIS A 64 -10.92 1.52 -1.15
C HIS A 64 -10.20 2.52 -0.25
N GLU A 65 -10.68 2.71 0.98
CA GLU A 65 -10.00 3.54 1.97
C GLU A 65 -8.64 2.96 2.36
N ASP A 66 -8.61 1.66 2.68
CA ASP A 66 -7.38 0.97 3.05
C ASP A 66 -6.39 0.99 1.88
N ASN A 67 -6.84 0.77 0.64
CA ASN A 67 -6.00 0.89 -0.56
C ASN A 67 -5.38 2.30 -0.72
N ARG A 68 -6.14 3.38 -0.50
CA ARG A 68 -5.59 4.76 -0.54
C ARG A 68 -4.52 5.00 0.54
N LYS A 69 -4.74 4.46 1.75
CA LYS A 69 -3.76 4.55 2.84
C LYS A 69 -2.49 3.77 2.50
N VAL A 70 -2.64 2.52 2.07
CA VAL A 70 -1.50 1.68 1.66
C VAL A 70 -0.74 2.29 0.49
N HIS A 71 -1.43 2.86 -0.50
CA HIS A 71 -0.79 3.57 -1.61
C HIS A 71 0.15 4.68 -1.10
N SER A 72 -0.31 5.48 -0.14
CA SER A 72 0.52 6.52 0.47
C SER A 72 1.73 5.93 1.21
N ILE A 73 1.53 4.84 1.97
CA ILE A 73 2.60 4.16 2.71
C ILE A 73 3.64 3.54 1.76
N VAL A 74 3.20 2.96 0.64
CA VAL A 74 4.06 2.39 -0.41
C VAL A 74 4.96 3.47 -1.00
N LEU A 75 4.40 4.63 -1.35
CA LEU A 75 5.15 5.69 -2.02
C LEU A 75 6.13 6.43 -1.11
N VAL A 76 5.81 6.65 0.17
CA VAL A 76 6.65 7.44 1.09
C VAL A 76 8.13 7.03 1.04
N PRO A 77 8.49 5.75 1.27
CA PRO A 77 9.87 5.26 1.28
C PRO A 77 10.37 4.94 -0.13
N MET A 78 10.07 5.77 -1.14
CA MET A 78 10.62 5.64 -2.50
C MET A 78 11.45 6.86 -2.86
N THR A 79 12.52 6.61 -3.61
CA THR A 79 13.26 7.66 -4.33
C THR A 79 12.33 8.45 -5.26
N ASN A 80 12.64 9.72 -5.49
CA ASN A 80 11.71 10.63 -6.20
C ASN A 80 11.49 10.23 -7.66
N ASP A 81 12.50 9.67 -8.31
CA ASP A 81 12.43 9.15 -9.67
C ASP A 81 11.47 7.96 -9.78
N ILE A 82 11.54 7.01 -8.84
CA ILE A 82 10.61 5.87 -8.77
C ILE A 82 9.20 6.32 -8.38
N LYS A 83 9.08 7.21 -7.39
CA LYS A 83 7.78 7.73 -6.94
C LYS A 83 6.96 8.33 -8.08
N LYS A 84 7.59 9.13 -8.95
CA LYS A 84 6.95 9.73 -10.14
C LYS A 84 6.46 8.73 -11.17
N GLN A 85 6.98 7.50 -11.15
CA GLN A 85 6.51 6.44 -12.05
C GLN A 85 5.20 5.82 -11.56
N TYR A 86 4.94 5.87 -10.25
CA TYR A 86 3.86 5.13 -9.61
C TYR A 86 2.80 5.99 -8.93
N ASP A 87 3.04 7.29 -8.75
CA ASP A 87 2.14 8.20 -8.02
C ASP A 87 0.76 8.43 -8.66
N MET A 88 0.62 8.16 -9.97
CA MET A 88 -0.65 8.21 -10.68
C MET A 88 -1.42 6.87 -10.70
N HIS A 89 -0.92 5.82 -10.04
CA HIS A 89 -1.57 4.50 -10.04
C HIS A 89 -2.41 4.31 -8.77
N ASP A 90 -3.72 4.14 -8.94
CA ASP A 90 -4.62 3.94 -7.79
C ASP A 90 -4.63 2.50 -7.26
N ASP A 91 -4.07 1.53 -7.98
CA ASP A 91 -4.08 0.11 -7.62
C ASP A 91 -2.73 -0.31 -7.05
N VAL A 92 -2.67 -0.48 -5.73
CA VAL A 92 -1.45 -0.88 -5.02
C VAL A 92 -0.90 -2.19 -5.56
N GLN A 93 -1.75 -3.18 -5.82
CA GLN A 93 -1.29 -4.49 -6.27
C GLN A 93 -0.64 -4.39 -7.65
N LEU A 94 -1.18 -3.55 -8.54
CA LEU A 94 -0.57 -3.29 -9.84
C LEU A 94 0.82 -2.64 -9.70
N ILE A 95 0.98 -1.71 -8.75
CA ILE A 95 2.29 -1.12 -8.44
C ILE A 95 3.26 -2.21 -7.97
N MET A 96 2.85 -3.06 -7.02
CA MET A 96 3.68 -4.16 -6.49
C MET A 96 4.15 -5.11 -7.61
N LEU A 97 3.26 -5.49 -8.54
CA LEU A 97 3.58 -6.36 -9.67
C LEU A 97 4.58 -5.74 -10.67
N ARG A 98 4.66 -4.41 -10.73
CA ARG A 98 5.61 -3.72 -11.62
C ARG A 98 6.99 -3.53 -10.99
N MET A 99 7.08 -3.62 -9.67
CA MET A 99 8.33 -3.44 -8.91
C MET A 99 9.08 -4.75 -8.66
N SER A 100 8.42 -5.91 -8.84
CA SER A 100 9.01 -7.26 -8.71
C SER A 100 9.75 -7.70 -9.96
#